data_AF-A0A963FTB6-F1
#
_entry.id   AF-A0A963FTB6-F1
#
_cell.length_a   1.000
_cell.length_b   1.000
_cell.length_c   1.000
_cell.angle_alpha   90.00
_cell.angle_beta   90.00
_cell.angle_gamma   90.00
#
_symmetry.space_group_name_H-M   'P 1'
#
loop_
_entity.id
_entity.type
_entity.pdbx_description
1 polymer ?
#
loop_
_entity_poly.entity_id
_entity_poly.type
_entity_poly.pdbx_seq_one_letter_code
_entity_poly.pdbx_strand_id
1 'polypeptide(L)'
;MNVERAVALATIVAVVSGCALERAAPPPGVEEPDPPVIVEQASPVLAADVNLRAILAFYRKSRGMSRAELIAERKALEGSDGRPLDELRLAMLLGQERSDLVRALGLLDAIARSDNPQALALQPLARLLSDQYAERLKLETQSERLGVNIRDAEKRAAAATAQARELQEKIDALAEIERNLPGRPAPPVPTGGTNR
;
A
#
# COMPACT_ATOMS: atom_id res chain seq x y z
N MET A 1 26.40 -30.57 8.31
CA MET A 1 26.99 -30.56 9.66
C MET A 1 27.30 -29.10 9.99
N ASN A 2 26.62 -28.38 10.87
CA ASN A 2 25.75 -28.78 11.96
C ASN A 2 24.59 -27.78 12.09
N VAL A 3 23.40 -28.36 12.10
CA VAL A 3 22.17 -27.81 12.67
C VAL A 3 22.37 -27.76 14.19
N GLU A 4 21.53 -26.99 14.89
CA GLU A 4 21.40 -26.95 16.36
C GLU A 4 22.26 -25.92 17.11
N ARG A 5 21.69 -24.73 17.29
CA ARG A 5 21.66 -24.12 18.62
C ARG A 5 20.24 -23.65 18.93
N ALA A 6 19.50 -24.53 19.61
CA ALA A 6 18.59 -24.26 20.71
C ALA A 6 18.03 -22.82 20.74
N VAL A 7 16.78 -22.60 20.30
CA VAL A 7 15.59 -22.84 21.13
C VAL A 7 15.84 -22.44 22.58
N ALA A 8 15.67 -21.16 22.86
CA ALA A 8 15.45 -20.67 24.21
C ALA A 8 14.39 -19.57 24.17
N LEU A 9 13.21 -19.96 24.66
CA LEU A 9 12.34 -19.20 25.55
C LEU A 9 12.11 -17.71 25.26
N ALA A 10 10.85 -17.39 24.92
CA ALA A 10 9.97 -16.64 25.85
C ALA A 10 8.58 -16.48 25.22
N THR A 11 7.78 -17.54 25.30
CA THR A 11 6.32 -17.48 25.18
C THR A 11 5.76 -16.80 26.43
N ILE A 12 5.50 -15.49 26.35
CA ILE A 12 4.76 -14.76 27.39
C ILE A 12 3.27 -14.89 27.05
N VAL A 13 2.63 -15.87 27.69
CA VAL A 13 1.17 -16.01 27.73
C VAL A 13 0.64 -14.96 28.70
N ALA A 14 0.05 -13.90 28.17
CA ALA A 14 -0.68 -12.91 28.95
C ALA A 14 -2.05 -13.50 29.33
N VAL A 15 -2.15 -14.01 30.56
CA VAL A 15 -3.41 -14.39 31.20
C VAL A 15 -4.13 -13.09 31.59
N VAL A 16 -5.14 -12.69 30.82
CA VAL A 16 -6.11 -11.69 31.27
C VAL A 16 -7.15 -12.40 32.12
N SER A 17 -6.92 -12.35 33.43
CA SER A 17 -7.90 -12.68 34.45
C SER A 17 -9.00 -11.62 34.39
N GLY A 18 -10.09 -11.93 33.68
CA GLY A 18 -11.30 -11.11 33.65
C GLY A 18 -12.05 -11.27 34.95
N CYS A 19 -12.17 -10.16 35.70
CA CYS A 19 -12.89 -10.07 36.96
C CYS A 19 -14.32 -10.60 36.85
N ALA A 20 -14.67 -11.45 37.82
CA ALA A 20 -16.03 -11.83 38.13
C ALA A 20 -16.89 -10.56 38.32
N LEU A 21 -17.88 -10.38 37.45
CA LEU A 21 -18.98 -9.47 37.72
C LEU A 21 -20.00 -10.27 38.52
N GLU A 22 -19.93 -10.09 39.84
CA GLU A 22 -20.86 -10.70 40.78
C GLU A 22 -22.24 -10.10 40.56
N ARG A 23 -23.15 -10.94 40.07
CA ARG A 23 -24.55 -10.60 39.83
C ARG A 23 -25.23 -10.50 41.20
N ALA A 24 -25.42 -9.28 41.69
CA ALA A 24 -26.26 -9.03 42.84
C ALA A 24 -27.66 -9.59 42.57
N ALA A 25 -28.11 -10.48 43.46
CA ALA A 25 -29.47 -11.01 43.46
C ALA A 25 -30.47 -9.86 43.71
N PRO A 26 -31.59 -9.79 42.98
CA PRO A 26 -32.63 -8.81 43.26
C PRO A 26 -33.36 -9.19 44.57
N PRO A 27 -33.67 -8.22 45.44
CA PRO A 27 -34.55 -8.47 46.58
C PRO A 27 -35.97 -8.80 46.09
N PRO A 28 -36.70 -9.71 46.76
CA PRO A 28 -38.06 -10.06 46.39
C PRO A 28 -39.02 -8.96 46.85
N GLY A 29 -39.92 -8.55 45.95
CA GLY A 29 -41.19 -7.93 46.31
C GLY A 29 -41.19 -6.41 46.39
N VAL A 30 -41.36 -5.76 45.24
CA VAL A 30 -42.24 -4.60 45.11
C VAL A 30 -43.05 -4.79 43.83
N GLU A 31 -44.35 -4.94 44.00
CA GLU A 31 -45.36 -5.10 42.95
C GLU A 31 -45.47 -3.75 42.22
N GLU A 32 -44.97 -3.70 40.99
CA GLU A 32 -44.90 -2.50 40.15
C GLU A 32 -46.15 -2.46 39.24
N PRO A 33 -46.91 -1.34 39.21
CA PRO A 33 -48.13 -1.23 38.42
C PRO A 33 -47.82 -1.24 36.93
N ASP A 34 -48.58 -2.00 36.14
CA ASP A 34 -48.43 -2.17 34.69
C ASP A 34 -48.17 -0.84 33.96
N PRO A 35 -46.97 -0.61 33.40
CA PRO A 35 -46.76 0.47 32.45
C PRO A 35 -47.37 0.08 31.10
N PRO A 36 -47.93 1.06 30.35
CA PRO A 36 -48.53 0.80 29.05
C PRO A 36 -47.49 0.19 28.11
N VAL A 37 -47.93 -0.78 27.32
CA VAL A 37 -47.14 -1.45 26.27
C VAL A 37 -46.47 -0.41 25.38
N ILE A 38 -45.21 -0.10 25.66
CA ILE A 38 -44.32 0.58 24.73
C ILE A 38 -44.05 -0.46 23.66
N VAL A 39 -44.67 -0.29 22.49
CA VAL A 39 -44.23 -0.99 21.28
C VAL A 39 -42.78 -0.61 21.09
N GLU A 40 -41.86 -1.56 21.35
CA GLU A 40 -40.43 -1.41 21.13
C GLU A 40 -40.21 -1.23 19.63
N GLN A 41 -40.33 0.01 19.18
CA GLN A 41 -39.86 0.42 17.87
C GLN A 41 -38.35 0.25 17.92
N ALA A 42 -37.85 -0.78 17.23
CA ALA A 42 -36.43 -1.04 17.05
C ALA A 42 -35.75 0.29 16.68
N SER A 43 -34.89 0.78 17.57
CA SER A 43 -34.23 2.07 17.40
C SER A 43 -33.47 2.10 16.06
N PRO A 44 -33.62 3.16 15.24
CA PRO A 44 -33.00 3.25 13.91
C PRO A 44 -31.46 3.14 13.94
N VAL A 45 -30.85 3.39 15.11
CA VAL A 45 -29.43 3.22 15.37
C VAL A 45 -28.99 1.77 15.16
N LEU A 46 -29.76 0.79 15.65
CA LEU A 46 -29.37 -0.62 15.57
C LEU A 46 -29.40 -1.15 14.12
N ALA A 47 -30.31 -0.67 13.28
CA ALA A 47 -30.40 -1.03 11.86
C ALA A 47 -29.24 -0.42 11.04
N ALA A 48 -28.82 0.80 11.36
CA ALA A 48 -27.64 1.43 10.76
C ALA A 48 -26.35 0.65 11.11
N ASP A 49 -26.23 0.18 12.35
CA ASP A 49 -25.09 -0.61 12.82
C ASP A 49 -24.96 -1.97 12.11
N VAL A 50 -26.08 -2.66 11.83
CA VAL A 50 -26.10 -3.93 11.10
C VAL A 50 -25.62 -3.75 9.66
N ASN A 51 -26.01 -2.65 9.00
CA ASN A 51 -25.56 -2.32 7.65
C ASN A 51 -24.05 -2.04 7.60
N LEU A 52 -23.50 -1.31 8.58
CA LEU A 52 -22.07 -1.05 8.67
C LEU A 52 -21.26 -2.34 8.85
N ARG A 53 -21.69 -3.24 9.74
CA ARG A 53 -21.03 -4.55 9.94
C ARG A 53 -21.00 -5.37 8.65
N ALA A 54 -22.10 -5.38 7.87
CA ALA A 54 -22.16 -6.05 6.58
C ALA A 54 -21.21 -5.43 5.55
N ILE A 55 -21.09 -4.10 5.52
CA ILE A 55 -20.15 -3.38 4.64
C ILE A 55 -18.69 -3.73 4.99
N LEU A 56 -18.34 -3.71 6.28
CA LEU A 56 -17.00 -4.06 6.73
C LEU A 56 -16.67 -5.54 6.49
N ALA A 57 -17.64 -6.43 6.67
CA ALA A 57 -17.51 -7.84 6.33
C ALA A 57 -17.27 -8.03 4.82
N PHE A 58 -17.98 -7.27 3.97
CA PHE A 58 -17.76 -7.26 2.53
C PHE A 58 -16.34 -6.78 2.19
N TYR A 59 -15.88 -5.67 2.76
CA TYR A 59 -14.53 -5.17 2.54
C TYR A 59 -13.44 -6.19 2.92
N ARG A 60 -13.61 -6.87 4.05
CA ARG A 60 -12.70 -7.95 4.45
C ARG A 60 -12.75 -9.13 3.48
N LYS A 61 -13.95 -9.53 3.04
CA LYS A 61 -14.14 -10.60 2.05
C LYS A 61 -13.46 -10.24 0.72
N SER A 62 -13.64 -9.01 0.23
CA SER A 62 -13.11 -8.57 -1.06
C SER A 62 -11.59 -8.59 -1.13
N ARG A 63 -10.89 -8.42 0.01
CA ARG A 63 -9.42 -8.57 0.09
C ARG A 63 -8.92 -9.99 -0.15
N GLY A 64 -9.77 -11.00 0.05
CA GLY A 64 -9.43 -12.42 -0.14
C GLY A 64 -9.96 -13.02 -1.45
N MET A 65 -10.71 -12.26 -2.25
CA MET A 65 -11.26 -12.75 -3.51
C MET A 65 -10.17 -12.93 -4.56
N SER A 66 -10.30 -13.99 -5.36
CA SER A 66 -9.53 -14.17 -6.58
C SER A 66 -9.90 -13.13 -7.65
N ARG A 67 -9.05 -12.96 -8.66
CA ARG A 67 -9.31 -12.02 -9.77
C ARG A 67 -10.61 -12.34 -10.53
N ALA A 68 -10.94 -13.63 -10.69
CA ALA A 68 -12.17 -14.05 -11.37
C ALA A 68 -13.41 -13.68 -10.55
N GLU A 69 -13.37 -13.91 -9.24
CA GLU A 69 -14.45 -13.53 -8.32
C GLU A 69 -14.65 -12.01 -8.25
N LEU A 70 -13.56 -11.24 -8.22
CA LEU A 70 -13.63 -9.77 -8.26
C LEU A 70 -14.31 -9.24 -9.53
N ILE A 71 -14.04 -9.85 -10.69
CA ILE A 71 -14.67 -9.46 -11.96
C ILE A 71 -16.16 -9.85 -11.95
N ALA A 72 -16.50 -11.04 -11.47
CA ALA A 72 -17.87 -11.50 -11.36
C ALA A 72 -18.71 -10.62 -10.43
N GLU A 73 -18.19 -10.32 -9.23
CA GLU A 73 -18.86 -9.45 -8.26
C GLU A 73 -19.02 -8.03 -8.79
N ARG A 74 -17.99 -7.49 -9.46
CA ARG A 74 -18.08 -6.17 -10.12
C ARG A 74 -19.21 -6.15 -11.14
N LYS A 75 -19.29 -7.15 -12.02
CA LYS A 75 -20.34 -7.23 -13.03
C LYS A 75 -21.73 -7.36 -12.41
N ALA A 76 -21.85 -8.10 -11.31
CA ALA A 76 -23.11 -8.24 -10.57
C ALA A 76 -23.57 -6.89 -9.99
N LEU A 77 -22.65 -6.11 -9.40
CA LEU A 77 -22.95 -4.80 -8.85
C LEU A 77 -23.21 -3.74 -9.93
N GLU A 78 -22.50 -3.79 -11.07
CA GLU A 78 -22.75 -2.91 -12.22
C GLU A 78 -24.13 -3.15 -12.86
N GLY A 79 -24.67 -4.37 -12.74
CA GLY A 79 -26.02 -4.70 -13.19
C GLY A 79 -27.13 -4.39 -12.17
N SER A 80 -26.78 -3.85 -11.00
CA SER A 80 -27.77 -3.45 -9.98
C SER A 80 -28.35 -2.06 -10.28
N ASP A 81 -29.51 -1.75 -9.69
CA ASP A 81 -30.27 -0.51 -9.94
C ASP A 81 -29.61 0.78 -9.40
N GLY A 82 -28.30 0.82 -9.19
CA GLY A 82 -27.58 2.01 -8.72
C GLY A 82 -27.94 2.40 -7.27
N ARG A 83 -28.19 1.42 -6.40
CA ARG A 83 -28.46 1.73 -4.97
C ARG A 83 -27.16 2.23 -4.31
N PRO A 84 -27.22 3.23 -3.40
CA PRO A 84 -26.01 3.81 -2.79
C PRO A 84 -25.10 2.78 -2.09
N LEU A 85 -25.69 1.73 -1.50
CA LEU A 85 -24.94 0.64 -0.88
C LEU A 85 -24.18 -0.22 -1.91
N ASP A 86 -24.78 -0.47 -3.06
CA ASP A 86 -24.18 -1.26 -4.14
C ASP A 86 -23.10 -0.43 -4.87
N GLU A 87 -23.32 0.88 -5.03
CA GLU A 87 -22.31 1.83 -5.51
C GLU A 87 -21.09 1.91 -4.57
N LEU A 88 -21.32 1.94 -3.25
CA LEU A 88 -20.25 1.92 -2.25
C LEU A 88 -19.44 0.61 -2.32
N ARG A 89 -20.12 -0.53 -2.47
CA ARG A 89 -19.47 -1.84 -2.65
C ARG A 89 -18.66 -1.90 -3.93
N LEU A 90 -19.21 -1.39 -5.02
CA LEU A 90 -18.52 -1.28 -6.29
C LEU A 90 -17.27 -0.41 -6.17
N ALA A 91 -17.37 0.74 -5.51
CA ALA A 91 -16.23 1.61 -5.22
C ALA A 91 -15.14 0.88 -4.41
N MET A 92 -15.51 0.08 -3.41
CA MET A 92 -14.55 -0.72 -2.63
C MET A 92 -13.83 -1.81 -3.46
N LEU A 93 -14.52 -2.38 -4.46
CA LEU A 93 -13.90 -3.32 -5.42
C LEU A 93 -13.00 -2.63 -6.44
N LEU A 94 -13.38 -1.44 -6.90
CA LEU A 94 -12.57 -0.59 -7.77
C LEU A 94 -11.40 0.07 -7.03
N GLY A 95 -11.44 0.08 -5.70
CA GLY A 95 -10.35 0.47 -4.82
C GLY A 95 -9.41 -0.66 -4.44
N GLN A 96 -9.43 -1.83 -5.09
CA GLN A 96 -8.41 -2.86 -4.88
C GLN A 96 -7.08 -2.51 -5.57
N GLU A 97 -6.05 -3.35 -5.42
CA GLU A 97 -4.74 -3.11 -6.05
C GLU A 97 -4.85 -3.24 -7.58
N ARG A 98 -4.35 -2.23 -8.32
CA ARG A 98 -4.33 -2.15 -9.79
C ARG A 98 -5.71 -2.09 -10.47
N SER A 99 -6.68 -1.47 -9.82
CA SER A 99 -7.99 -1.16 -10.41
C SER A 99 -8.19 0.34 -10.65
N ASP A 100 -9.37 0.72 -11.12
CA ASP A 100 -9.71 2.08 -11.53
C ASP A 100 -10.08 2.95 -10.32
N LEU A 101 -9.05 3.52 -9.69
CA LEU A 101 -9.18 4.44 -8.56
C LEU A 101 -9.98 5.71 -8.91
N VAL A 102 -9.84 6.22 -10.14
CA VAL A 102 -10.52 7.44 -10.58
C VAL A 102 -12.03 7.20 -10.63
N ARG A 103 -12.45 6.07 -11.20
CA ARG A 103 -13.86 5.67 -11.20
C ARG A 103 -14.39 5.42 -9.78
N ALA A 104 -13.59 4.80 -8.91
CA ALA A 104 -13.96 4.60 -7.50
C ALA A 104 -14.23 5.94 -6.81
N LEU A 105 -13.34 6.92 -6.97
CA LEU A 105 -13.51 8.27 -6.43
C LEU A 105 -14.78 8.96 -6.95
N GLY A 106 -15.07 8.84 -8.26
CA GLY A 106 -16.30 9.38 -8.83
C GLY A 106 -17.58 8.82 -8.22
N LEU A 107 -17.63 7.51 -7.93
CA LEU A 107 -18.75 6.88 -7.25
C LEU A 107 -18.89 7.37 -5.80
N LEU A 108 -17.77 7.48 -5.07
CA LEU A 108 -17.78 7.97 -3.68
C LEU A 108 -18.22 9.43 -3.59
N ASP A 109 -17.78 10.27 -4.55
CA ASP A 109 -18.22 11.66 -4.66
C ASP A 109 -19.72 11.78 -4.96
N ALA A 110 -20.26 10.90 -5.81
CA ALA A 110 -21.70 10.87 -6.09
C ALA A 110 -22.51 10.54 -4.83
N ILE A 111 -22.09 9.53 -4.05
CA ILE A 111 -22.72 9.19 -2.76
C ILE A 111 -22.60 10.36 -1.77
N ALA A 112 -21.44 11.00 -1.69
CA ALA A 112 -21.18 12.11 -0.78
C ALA A 112 -22.02 13.37 -1.06
N ARG A 113 -22.50 13.53 -2.29
CA ARG A 113 -23.35 14.66 -2.74
C ARG A 113 -24.83 14.31 -2.87
N SER A 114 -25.21 13.06 -2.67
CA SER A 114 -26.58 12.60 -2.83
C SER A 114 -27.45 12.97 -1.62
N ASP A 115 -28.66 13.46 -1.89
CA ASP A 115 -29.69 13.77 -0.89
C ASP A 115 -30.59 12.56 -0.54
N ASN A 116 -30.31 11.38 -1.11
CA ASN A 116 -31.05 10.16 -0.79
C ASN A 116 -30.81 9.77 0.69
N PRO A 117 -31.85 9.47 1.49
CA PRO A 117 -31.69 9.08 2.90
C PRO A 117 -30.76 7.88 3.10
N GLN A 118 -30.72 6.93 2.17
CA GLN A 118 -29.78 5.81 2.22
C GLN A 118 -28.33 6.24 1.94
N ALA A 119 -28.13 7.24 1.08
CA ALA A 119 -26.81 7.80 0.81
C ALA A 119 -26.31 8.64 1.99
N LEU A 120 -27.19 9.44 2.62
CA LEU A 120 -26.86 10.24 3.81
C LEU A 120 -26.21 9.40 4.92
N ALA A 121 -26.74 8.20 5.18
CA ALA A 121 -26.19 7.28 6.17
C ALA A 121 -24.79 6.74 5.81
N LEU A 122 -24.44 6.72 4.52
CA LEU A 122 -23.16 6.21 4.02
C LEU A 122 -22.11 7.31 3.80
N GLN A 123 -22.50 8.59 3.79
CA GLN A 123 -21.58 9.71 3.51
C GLN A 123 -20.31 9.73 4.38
N PRO A 124 -20.36 9.48 5.71
CA PRO A 124 -19.14 9.49 6.52
C PRO A 124 -18.11 8.45 6.06
N LEU A 125 -18.58 7.26 5.69
CA LEU A 125 -17.73 6.20 5.19
C LEU A 125 -17.23 6.50 3.76
N ALA A 126 -18.09 7.06 2.91
CA ALA A 126 -17.72 7.46 1.56
C ALA A 126 -16.59 8.51 1.57
N ARG A 127 -16.69 9.52 2.46
CA ARG A 127 -15.65 10.55 2.64
C ARG A 127 -14.33 9.94 3.12
N LEU A 128 -14.37 9.08 4.14
CA LEU A 128 -13.17 8.39 4.63
C LEU A 128 -12.48 7.57 3.52
N LEU A 129 -13.25 6.84 2.72
CA LEU A 129 -12.71 6.08 1.59
C LEU A 129 -12.17 7.01 0.49
N SER A 130 -12.82 8.14 0.23
CA SER A 130 -12.38 9.11 -0.77
C SER A 130 -11.02 9.72 -0.41
N ASP A 131 -10.81 10.08 0.85
CA ASP A 131 -9.53 10.60 1.33
C ASP A 131 -8.42 9.55 1.15
N GLN A 132 -8.69 8.30 1.54
CA GLN A 132 -7.74 7.20 1.39
C GLN A 132 -7.39 6.91 -0.07
N TYR A 133 -8.38 6.93 -0.98
CA TYR A 133 -8.17 6.66 -2.40
C TYR A 133 -7.47 7.82 -3.10
N ALA A 134 -7.75 9.06 -2.71
CA ALA A 134 -7.05 10.24 -3.20
C ALA A 134 -5.56 10.22 -2.82
N GLU A 135 -5.24 9.86 -1.56
CA GLU A 135 -3.84 9.70 -1.14
C GLU A 135 -3.15 8.56 -1.89
N ARG A 136 -3.83 7.43 -2.10
CA ARG A 136 -3.26 6.33 -2.88
C ARG A 136 -2.97 6.72 -4.33
N LEU A 137 -3.84 7.50 -4.97
CA LEU A 137 -3.63 8.00 -6.33
C LEU A 137 -2.43 8.95 -6.41
N LYS A 138 -2.22 9.80 -5.39
CA LYS A 138 -1.02 10.64 -5.28
C LYS A 138 0.25 9.79 -5.15
N LEU A 139 0.22 8.76 -4.31
CA LEU A 139 1.35 7.83 -4.12
C LEU A 139 1.66 7.03 -5.40
N GLU A 140 0.65 6.58 -6.12
CA GLU A 140 0.81 5.89 -7.40
C GLU A 140 1.49 6.81 -8.43
N THR A 141 1.04 8.06 -8.54
CA THR A 141 1.66 9.07 -9.42
C THR A 141 3.12 9.34 -9.05
N GLN A 142 3.45 9.38 -7.75
CA GLN A 142 4.84 9.56 -7.30
C GLN A 142 5.69 8.33 -7.60
N SER A 143 5.15 7.13 -7.40
CA SER A 143 5.82 5.86 -7.71
C SER A 143 6.17 5.76 -9.20
N GLU A 144 5.25 6.14 -10.08
CA GLU A 144 5.49 6.18 -11.53
C GLU A 144 6.64 7.14 -11.89
N ARG A 145 6.65 8.35 -11.32
CA ARG A 145 7.72 9.34 -11.53
C ARG A 145 9.06 8.82 -11.04
N LEU A 146 9.12 8.20 -9.87
CA LEU A 146 10.34 7.57 -9.34
C LEU A 146 10.82 6.43 -10.25
N GLY A 147 9.90 5.62 -10.76
CA GLY A 147 10.22 4.55 -11.72
C GLY A 147 10.85 5.06 -13.01
N VAL A 148 10.36 6.19 -13.55
CA VAL A 148 10.97 6.85 -14.72
C VAL A 148 12.37 7.36 -14.38
N ASN A 149 12.53 8.05 -13.25
CA ASN A 149 13.82 8.59 -12.81
C ASN A 149 14.88 7.50 -12.62
N ILE A 150 14.51 6.35 -12.06
CA ILE A 150 15.40 5.20 -11.89
C ILE A 150 15.89 4.69 -13.24
N ARG A 151 14.97 4.45 -14.20
CA ARG A 151 15.35 3.98 -15.55
C ARG A 151 16.26 4.96 -16.27
N ASP A 152 16.02 6.26 -16.12
CA ASP A 152 16.88 7.28 -16.72
C ASP A 152 18.24 7.36 -16.03
N ALA A 153 18.31 7.18 -14.71
CA ALA A 153 19.57 7.07 -13.97
C ALA A 153 20.37 5.82 -14.40
N GLU A 154 19.72 4.67 -14.56
CA GLU A 154 20.33 3.44 -15.06
C GLU A 154 20.93 3.63 -16.45
N LYS A 155 20.22 4.29 -17.37
CA LYS A 155 20.74 4.61 -18.71
C LYS A 155 21.98 5.49 -18.65
N ARG A 156 21.98 6.53 -17.80
CA ARG A 156 23.15 7.40 -17.62
C ARG A 156 24.33 6.63 -17.02
N ALA A 157 24.07 5.77 -16.04
CA ALA A 157 25.10 4.91 -15.45
C ALA A 157 25.70 3.96 -16.49
N ALA A 158 24.87 3.32 -17.32
CA ALA A 158 25.33 2.46 -18.40
C ALA A 158 26.15 3.21 -19.47
N ALA A 159 25.76 4.43 -19.81
CA ALA A 159 26.54 5.27 -20.71
C ALA A 159 27.90 5.67 -20.09
N ALA A 160 27.92 6.01 -18.81
CA ALA A 160 29.15 6.35 -18.09
C ALA A 160 30.12 5.17 -17.98
N THR A 161 29.61 3.95 -17.73
CA THR A 161 30.47 2.75 -17.71
C THR A 161 31.04 2.41 -19.09
N ALA A 162 30.25 2.59 -20.16
CA ALA A 162 30.74 2.43 -21.53
C ALA A 162 31.85 3.45 -21.86
N GLN A 163 31.66 4.71 -21.48
CA GLN A 163 32.66 5.75 -21.68
C GLN A 163 33.93 5.50 -20.86
N ALA A 164 33.80 5.05 -19.60
CA ALA A 164 34.94 4.69 -18.76
C ALA A 164 35.77 3.56 -19.40
N ARG A 165 35.10 2.57 -20.00
CA ARG A 165 35.77 1.50 -20.75
C ARG A 165 36.51 2.04 -21.97
N GLU A 166 35.88 2.90 -22.76
CA GLU A 166 36.53 3.52 -23.94
C GLU A 166 37.77 4.34 -23.53
N LEU A 167 37.68 5.08 -22.43
CA LEU A 167 38.81 5.85 -21.91
C LEU A 167 39.94 4.93 -21.42
N GLN A 168 39.61 3.81 -20.79
CA GLN A 168 40.61 2.83 -20.37
C GLN A 168 41.32 2.21 -21.57
N GLU A 169 40.58 1.82 -22.62
CA GLU A 169 41.14 1.27 -23.86
C GLU A 169 42.13 2.27 -24.52
N LYS A 170 41.84 3.58 -24.46
CA LYS A 170 42.75 4.63 -24.94
C LYS A 170 44.00 4.79 -24.06
N ILE A 171 43.86 4.72 -22.73
CA ILE A 171 45.00 4.79 -21.81
C ILE A 171 45.94 3.61 -22.05
N ASP A 172 45.38 2.40 -22.19
CA ASP A 172 46.17 1.19 -22.42
C ASP A 172 46.91 1.26 -23.77
N ALA A 173 46.27 1.79 -24.82
CA ALA A 173 46.91 2.03 -26.11
C ALA A 173 48.06 3.05 -26.03
N LEU A 174 47.89 4.14 -25.26
CA LEU A 174 48.96 5.12 -25.04
C LEU A 174 50.13 4.52 -24.25
N ALA A 175 49.84 3.73 -23.21
CA ALA A 175 50.87 3.06 -22.42
C ALA A 175 51.70 2.07 -23.26
N GLU A 176 51.07 1.38 -24.23
CA GLU A 176 51.77 0.51 -25.17
C GLU A 176 52.68 1.31 -26.13
N ILE A 177 52.25 2.48 -26.59
CA ILE A 177 53.08 3.39 -27.41
C ILE A 177 54.30 3.86 -26.61
N GLU A 178 54.12 4.27 -25.36
CA GLU A 178 55.22 4.71 -24.49
C GLU A 178 56.24 3.59 -24.26
N ARG A 179 55.77 2.35 -24.07
CA ARG A 179 56.65 1.19 -23.86
C ARG A 179 57.49 0.83 -25.09
N ASN A 180 56.96 1.07 -26.28
CA ASN A 180 57.63 0.72 -27.55
C ASN A 180 58.44 1.88 -28.15
N LEU A 181 58.50 3.05 -27.48
CA LEU A 181 59.30 4.17 -27.93
C LEU A 181 60.80 3.85 -27.78
N PRO A 182 61.61 3.96 -28.84
CA PRO A 182 63.06 3.75 -28.73
C PRO A 182 63.65 4.77 -27.75
N GLY A 183 64.46 4.29 -26.80
CA GLY A 183 65.07 5.11 -25.75
C GLY A 183 65.77 6.33 -26.33
N ARG A 184 65.41 7.51 -25.83
CA ARG A 184 66.06 8.77 -26.20
C ARG A 184 67.57 8.61 -25.96
N PRO A 185 68.43 8.82 -26.98
CA PRO A 185 69.87 8.64 -26.81
C PRO A 185 70.36 9.51 -25.66
N ALA A 186 71.03 8.89 -24.70
CA ALA A 186 71.63 9.59 -23.58
C ALA A 186 72.63 10.63 -24.11
N PRO A 187 72.62 11.87 -23.59
CA PRO A 187 73.61 12.86 -23.99
C PRO A 187 75.01 12.31 -23.69
N PRO A 188 75.99 12.53 -24.60
CA PRO A 188 77.33 12.01 -24.41
C PRO A 188 77.91 12.56 -23.11
N VAL A 189 78.28 11.65 -22.20
CA VAL A 189 79.05 11.99 -21.00
C VAL A 189 80.40 12.53 -21.47
N PRO A 190 80.76 13.80 -21.17
CA PRO A 190 82.06 14.31 -21.55
C PRO A 190 83.12 13.56 -20.74
N THR A 191 83.90 12.74 -21.43
CA THR A 191 85.15 12.17 -20.92
C THR A 191 86.14 13.33 -20.77
N GLY A 192 86.17 13.91 -19.56
CA GLY A 192 87.15 14.90 -19.17
C GLY A 192 88.56 14.33 -19.35
N GLY A 193 89.29 14.89 -20.30
CA GLY A 193 90.65 14.50 -20.63
C GLY A 193 91.56 14.62 -19.42
N THR A 194 92.21 13.52 -19.10
CA THR A 194 93.43 13.48 -18.30
C THR A 194 94.51 14.28 -19.02
N ASN A 195 94.81 15.49 -18.54
CA ASN A 195 96.02 16.20 -18.88
C ASN A 195 96.86 16.41 -17.62
N ARG A 196 97.93 15.62 -17.57
CA ARG A 196 99.30 15.93 -17.12
C ARG A 196 99.54 16.41 -15.69
#